data_AF-A0A699X650-F1
#
_entry.id   AF-A0A699X650-F1
#
_cell.length_a   1.000
_cell.length_b   1.000
_cell.length_c   1.000
_cell.angle_alpha   90.00
_cell.angle_beta   90.00
_cell.angle_gamma   90.00
#
_symmetry.space_group_name_H-M   'P 1'
#
loop_
_entity.id
_entity.type
_entity.pdbx_description
1 polymer ?
#
loop_
_entity_poly.entity_id
_entity_poly.type
_entity_poly.pdbx_seq_one_letter_code
_entity_poly.pdbx_strand_id
1 'polypeptide(L)'
;MKVKKYVDRGSYLFVAQVVEKEPIERHLEDVPVICKFPDVFPENLSGLPPPQQVEFEIELVPGAAPVARVTYRLAPSEMKELAKQLQELLDKGFI
;
A
#
# COMPACT_ATOMS: atom_id res chain seq x y z
N MET A 1 -47.30 -26.38 2.00
CA MET A 1 -48.24 -27.17 1.16
C MET A 1 -48.08 -26.98 -0.37
N LYS A 2 -47.45 -25.90 -0.88
CA LYS A 2 -47.35 -25.65 -2.34
C LYS A 2 -46.23 -26.44 -3.05
N VAL A 3 -45.07 -26.62 -2.43
CA VAL A 3 -43.90 -27.27 -3.05
C VAL A 3 -44.16 -28.74 -3.41
N LYS A 4 -44.80 -29.51 -2.50
CA LYS A 4 -45.11 -30.94 -2.69
C LYS A 4 -46.00 -31.21 -3.92
N LYS A 5 -46.98 -30.34 -4.18
CA LYS A 5 -47.91 -30.45 -5.34
C LYS A 5 -47.20 -30.40 -6.69
N TYR A 6 -46.08 -29.70 -6.81
CA TYR A 6 -45.31 -29.61 -8.06
C TYR A 6 -44.36 -30.81 -8.24
N VAL A 7 -43.79 -31.32 -7.14
CA VAL A 7 -43.00 -32.56 -7.15
C VAL A 7 -43.87 -33.75 -7.55
N ASP A 8 -45.08 -33.86 -6.99
CA ASP A 8 -46.04 -34.93 -7.31
C ASP A 8 -46.54 -34.86 -8.77
N ARG A 9 -46.33 -33.74 -9.47
CA ARG A 9 -46.65 -33.54 -10.89
C ARG A 9 -45.44 -33.74 -11.82
N GLY A 10 -44.35 -34.32 -11.30
CA GLY A 10 -43.14 -34.64 -12.05
C GLY A 10 -42.23 -33.45 -12.33
N SER A 11 -42.40 -32.32 -11.63
CA SER A 11 -41.51 -31.17 -11.78
C SER A 11 -40.25 -31.32 -10.91
N TYR A 12 -39.09 -30.97 -11.46
CA TYR A 12 -37.81 -31.03 -10.75
C TYR A 12 -37.68 -29.88 -9.75
N LEU A 13 -37.23 -30.19 -8.53
CA LEU A 13 -36.89 -29.19 -7.53
C LEU A 13 -35.38 -29.02 -7.47
N PHE A 14 -34.92 -27.77 -7.59
CA PHE A 14 -33.53 -27.42 -7.36
C PHE A 14 -33.46 -26.56 -6.09
N VAL A 15 -32.60 -26.98 -5.16
CA VAL A 15 -32.27 -26.20 -3.98
C VAL A 15 -30.89 -25.63 -4.21
N ALA A 16 -30.78 -24.30 -4.26
CA ALA A 16 -29.51 -23.61 -4.28
C ALA A 16 -29.22 -23.12 -2.87
N GLN A 17 -28.06 -23.49 -2.35
CA GLN A 17 -27.52 -22.93 -1.12
C GLN A 17 -26.44 -21.92 -1.52
N VAL A 18 -26.61 -20.67 -1.09
CA VAL A 18 -25.57 -19.64 -1.22
C VAL A 18 -24.84 -19.58 0.11
N VAL A 19 -23.55 -19.88 0.09
CA VAL A 19 -22.66 -19.73 1.24
C VAL A 19 -21.81 -18.49 0.98
N GLU A 20 -21.95 -17.50 1.85
CA GLU A 20 -21.10 -16.32 1.86
C GLU A 20 -19.71 -16.77 2.33
N LYS A 21 -18.73 -16.75 1.43
CA LYS A 21 -17.33 -17.01 1.79
C LYS A 21 -16.76 -15.72 2.35
N GLU A 22 -16.08 -15.82 3.49
CA GLU A 22 -15.24 -14.72 3.95
C GLU A 22 -14.27 -14.33 2.83
N PRO A 23 -14.02 -13.02 2.65
CA PRO A 23 -13.08 -12.55 1.65
C PRO A 23 -11.73 -13.19 1.94
N ILE A 24 -11.20 -13.92 0.97
CA ILE A 24 -9.84 -14.43 1.04
C ILE A 24 -8.94 -13.20 1.20
N GLU A 25 -8.26 -13.09 2.34
CA GLU A 25 -7.20 -12.12 2.53
C GLU A 25 -6.18 -12.33 1.41
N ARG A 26 -6.00 -11.30 0.58
CA ARG A 26 -5.04 -11.34 -0.52
C ARG A 26 -3.74 -10.77 0.00
N HIS A 27 -2.70 -11.57 -0.02
CA HIS A 27 -1.35 -11.13 0.30
C HIS A 27 -0.63 -10.64 -0.97
N LEU A 28 0.46 -9.89 -0.81
CA LEU A 28 1.24 -9.41 -1.96
C LEU A 28 1.83 -10.60 -2.74
N GLU A 29 2.11 -11.69 -2.05
CA GLU A 29 2.56 -12.97 -2.60
C GLU A 29 1.53 -13.63 -3.54
N ASP A 30 0.25 -13.26 -3.46
CA ASP A 30 -0.80 -13.76 -4.36
C ASP A 30 -0.76 -13.07 -5.74
N VAL A 31 0.02 -11.98 -5.88
CA VAL A 31 0.14 -11.21 -7.11
C VAL A 31 1.32 -11.76 -7.94
N PRO A 32 1.08 -12.46 -9.06
CA PRO A 32 2.14 -13.14 -9.81
C PRO A 32 3.22 -12.21 -10.37
N VAL A 33 2.92 -10.91 -10.50
CA VAL A 33 3.90 -9.90 -10.94
C VAL A 33 4.88 -9.56 -9.82
N ILE A 34 4.41 -9.43 -8.58
CA ILE A 34 5.26 -9.06 -7.43
C ILE A 34 6.26 -10.19 -7.16
N CYS A 35 5.80 -11.44 -7.19
CA CYS A 35 6.64 -12.62 -7.00
C CYS A 35 7.72 -12.81 -8.08
N LYS A 36 7.57 -12.18 -9.25
CA LYS A 36 8.61 -12.18 -10.30
C LYS A 36 9.70 -11.15 -10.07
N PHE A 37 9.47 -10.17 -9.20
CA PHE A 37 10.38 -9.06 -8.94
C PHE A 37 10.56 -8.83 -7.43
N PRO A 38 11.04 -9.84 -6.67
CA PRO A 38 11.22 -9.71 -5.22
C PRO A 38 12.17 -8.57 -4.86
N ASP A 39 13.17 -8.30 -5.71
CA ASP A 39 14.17 -7.24 -5.50
C ASP A 39 13.60 -5.82 -5.68
N VAL A 40 12.47 -5.68 -6.40
CA VAL A 40 11.82 -4.38 -6.67
C VAL A 40 10.84 -4.00 -5.57
N PHE A 41 10.31 -4.98 -4.84
CA PHE A 41 9.33 -4.78 -3.76
C PHE A 41 9.82 -5.33 -2.41
N PRO A 42 10.99 -4.89 -1.90
CA PRO A 42 11.45 -5.33 -0.59
C PRO A 42 10.58 -4.73 0.52
N GLU A 43 10.37 -5.48 1.60
CA GLU A 43 9.62 -4.99 2.79
C GLU A 43 10.26 -3.74 3.42
N ASN A 44 11.58 -3.59 3.28
CA ASN A 44 12.32 -2.43 3.73
C ASN A 44 13.23 -1.91 2.60
N LEU A 45 13.25 -0.59 2.41
CA LEU A 45 14.16 0.06 1.48
C LEU A 45 15.63 -0.13 1.94
N SER A 46 16.50 -0.56 1.02
CA SER A 46 17.90 -0.94 1.28
C SER A 46 18.86 0.24 1.41
N GLY A 47 18.38 1.49 1.31
CA GLY A 47 19.16 2.72 1.34
C GLY A 47 18.95 3.56 0.08
N LEU A 48 19.79 4.57 -0.12
CA LEU A 48 19.76 5.39 -1.33
C LEU A 48 20.05 4.54 -2.58
N PRO A 49 19.41 4.85 -3.73
CA PRO A 49 19.76 4.20 -4.97
C PRO A 49 21.25 4.44 -5.28
N PRO A 50 21.92 3.50 -5.98
CA PRO A 50 23.27 3.72 -6.48
C PRO A 50 23.38 5.04 -7.25
N PRO A 51 24.56 5.68 -7.25
CA PRO A 51 24.79 6.88 -8.04
C PRO A 51 24.28 6.68 -9.47
N GLN A 52 23.31 7.49 -9.86
CA GLN A 52 22.75 7.44 -11.20
C GLN A 52 23.73 8.14 -12.15
N GLN A 53 23.69 7.77 -13.44
CA GLN A 53 24.49 8.44 -14.47
C GLN A 53 24.09 9.92 -14.64
N VAL A 54 22.88 10.27 -14.22
CA VAL A 54 22.34 11.63 -14.26
C VAL A 54 22.28 12.16 -12.83
N GLU A 55 22.90 13.31 -12.60
CA GLU A 55 22.75 14.05 -11.35
C GLU A 55 21.45 14.86 -11.40
N PHE A 56 20.65 14.79 -10.33
CA PHE A 56 19.44 15.59 -10.23
C PHE A 56 19.80 16.99 -9.78
N GLU A 57 19.73 17.96 -10.70
CA GLU A 57 19.90 19.37 -10.39
C GLU A 57 18.53 20.05 -10.28
N ILE A 58 18.34 20.87 -9.24
CA ILE A 58 17.15 21.71 -9.09
C ILE A 58 17.47 23.07 -9.70
N GLU A 59 17.12 23.24 -10.97
CA GLU A 59 17.24 24.54 -11.64
C GLU A 59 16.24 25.53 -11.06
N LEU A 60 16.75 26.66 -10.56
CA LEU A 60 15.91 27.75 -10.09
C LEU A 60 15.57 28.69 -11.24
N VAL A 61 14.30 29.10 -11.33
CA VAL A 61 13.89 30.17 -12.22
C VAL A 61 14.65 31.46 -11.85
N PRO A 62 15.21 32.21 -12.82
CA PRO A 62 15.91 33.45 -12.53
C PRO A 62 15.09 34.41 -11.67
N GLY A 63 15.67 34.85 -10.55
CA GLY A 63 15.00 35.72 -9.57
C GLY A 63 14.23 34.98 -8.47
N ALA A 64 14.21 33.64 -8.46
CA ALA A 64 13.68 32.87 -7.35
C ALA A 64 14.54 33.07 -6.09
N ALA A 65 13.89 33.43 -4.98
CA ALA A 65 14.51 33.56 -3.67
C ALA A 65 14.20 32.32 -2.80
N PRO A 66 15.11 31.90 -1.91
CA PRO A 66 14.83 30.85 -0.94
C PRO A 66 13.62 31.20 -0.08
N VAL A 67 12.74 30.22 0.14
CA VAL A 67 11.54 30.41 0.96
C VAL A 67 11.81 29.87 2.35
N ALA A 68 11.84 30.75 3.35
CA ALA A 68 11.85 30.38 4.75
C ALA A 68 10.42 30.46 5.31
N ARG A 69 9.93 29.36 5.90
CA ARG A 69 8.63 29.32 6.60
C ARG A 69 8.83 28.82 8.02
N VAL A 70 8.00 29.30 8.93
CA VAL A 70 7.94 28.76 10.30
C VAL A 70 7.42 27.33 10.28
N THR A 71 7.92 26.51 11.18
CA THR A 71 7.46 25.13 11.38
C THR A 71 6.02 25.13 11.91
N TYR A 72 5.21 24.18 11.43
CA TYR A 72 3.88 23.95 11.99
C TYR A 72 3.96 23.46 13.44
N ARG A 73 2.95 23.80 14.24
CA ARG A 73 2.83 23.27 15.60
C ARG A 73 2.27 21.86 15.54
N LEU A 74 2.99 20.92 16.12
CA LEU A 74 2.60 19.52 16.24
C LEU A 74 2.24 19.21 17.69
N ALA A 75 1.29 18.30 17.90
CA ALA A 75 1.03 17.74 19.22
C ALA A 75 2.24 16.90 19.70
N PRO A 76 2.42 16.69 21.02
CA PRO A 76 3.54 15.91 21.53
C PRO A 76 3.65 14.49 20.94
N SER A 77 2.52 13.84 20.65
CA SER A 77 2.47 12.51 20.01
C SER A 77 2.99 12.54 18.57
N GLU A 78 2.58 13.55 17.80
CA GLU A 78 3.02 13.73 16.42
C GLU A 78 4.50 14.06 16.35
N MET A 79 5.01 14.90 17.28
CA MET A 79 6.44 15.21 17.34
C MET A 79 7.27 13.96 17.63
N LYS A 80 6.79 13.09 18.54
CA LYS A 80 7.48 11.84 18.87
C LYS A 80 7.55 10.90 17.65
N GLU A 81 6.46 10.79 16.90
CA GLU A 81 6.44 9.98 15.68
C GLU A 81 7.34 10.57 14.59
N LEU A 82 7.31 11.89 14.40
CA LEU A 82 8.19 12.57 13.45
C LEU A 82 9.67 12.34 13.80
N ALA A 83 10.04 12.47 15.07
CA ALA A 83 11.42 12.21 15.51
C ALA A 83 11.85 10.78 15.24
N LYS A 84 10.96 9.81 15.47
CA LYS A 84 11.22 8.39 15.17
C LYS A 84 11.45 8.17 13.67
N GLN A 85 10.60 8.72 12.82
CA GLN A 85 10.73 8.61 11.36
C GLN A 85 12.01 9.28 10.85
N LEU A 86 12.37 10.45 11.39
CA LEU A 86 13.63 11.11 11.04
C LEU A 86 14.85 10.27 11.42
N GLN A 87 14.83 9.64 12.60
CA GLN A 87 15.90 8.73 13.00
C GLN A 87 16.00 7.52 12.07
N GLU A 88 14.87 6.91 11.71
CA GLU A 88 14.85 5.78 10.76
C GLU A 88 15.40 6.17 9.38
N LEU A 89 15.15 7.40 8.91
CA LEU A 89 15.68 7.91 7.64
C LEU A 89 17.18 8.20 7.70
N LEU A 90 17.66 8.77 8.82
CA LEU A 90 19.10 9.00 9.08
C LEU A 90 19.86 7.69 9.14
N ASP A 91 19.35 6.71 9.88
CA ASP A 91 19.99 5.39 10.04
C ASP A 91 20.10 4.64 8.70
N LYS A 92 19.16 4.90 7.78
CA LYS A 92 19.16 4.36 6.41
C LYS A 92 19.96 5.22 5.41
N GLY A 93 20.46 6.39 5.83
CA GLY A 93 21.26 7.30 5.01
C GLY A 93 20.48 8.01 3.91
N PHE A 94 19.17 8.20 4.08
CA PHE A 94 18.34 8.94 3.12
C PHE A 94 18.44 10.46 3.27
N ILE A 95 18.76 10.93 4.48
CA ILE A 95 18.89 12.33 4.86
C ILE A 95 20.15 12.57 5.68
#